data_AF-A0A640V2N6-F1
#
_entry.id   AF-A0A640V2N6-F1
#
_cell.length_a   1.000
_cell.length_b   1.000
_cell.length_c   1.000
_cell.angle_alpha   90.00
_cell.angle_beta   90.00
_cell.angle_gamma   90.00
#
_symmetry.space_group_name_H-M   'P 1'
#
loop_
_entity.id
_entity.type
_entity.pdbx_description
1 polymer ?
#
loop_
_entity_poly.entity_id
_entity_poly.type
_entity_poly.pdbx_seq_one_letter_code
_entity_poly.pdbx_strand_id
1 'polypeptide(L)'
;MVNLALSADRLIEVSRVVRRGGRLMNATYPAPEPGTYARDDLAMGAIYSAARPGDLDELAARANDGSLPAAIGRRYRLADGPRAYLEFVQEHTRGKLIVAMHA
;
A
#
# COMPACT_ATOMS: atom_id res chain seq x y z
N MET A 1 -4.86 -13.16 -2.20
CA MET A 1 -3.85 -12.08 -2.20
C MET A 1 -3.70 -11.60 -0.77
N VAL A 2 -2.48 -11.47 -0.25
CA VAL A 2 -2.23 -10.93 1.09
C VAL A 2 -1.53 -9.59 0.91
N ASN A 3 -2.10 -8.51 1.43
CA ASN A 3 -1.48 -7.18 1.40
C ASN A 3 -0.76 -6.96 2.73
N LEU A 4 0.56 -6.82 2.68
CA LEU A 4 1.40 -6.65 3.87
C LEU A 4 2.14 -5.32 3.75
N ALA A 5 2.05 -4.49 4.79
CA ALA A 5 2.83 -3.26 4.91
C ALA A 5 4.08 -3.55 5.75
N LEU A 6 5.17 -3.91 5.08
CA LEU A 6 6.43 -4.31 5.70
C LEU A 6 7.56 -3.40 5.24
N SER A 7 8.56 -3.21 6.11
CA SER A 7 9.83 -2.61 5.73
C SER A 7 10.59 -3.53 4.76
N ALA A 8 11.49 -2.96 3.97
CA ALA A 8 12.16 -3.67 2.87
C ALA A 8 12.97 -4.90 3.34
N ASP A 9 13.61 -4.82 4.51
CA ASP A 9 14.33 -5.92 5.16
C ASP A 9 13.41 -7.09 5.54
N ARG A 10 12.16 -6.78 5.96
CA ARG A 10 11.15 -7.79 6.32
C ARG A 10 10.52 -8.49 5.11
N LEU A 11 10.61 -7.89 3.91
CA LEU A 11 10.15 -8.56 2.68
C LEU A 11 10.96 -9.83 2.39
N ILE A 12 12.24 -9.89 2.80
CA ILE A 12 13.11 -11.06 2.59
C ILE A 12 12.60 -12.27 3.38
N GLU A 13 12.16 -12.04 4.61
CA GLU A 13 11.61 -13.11 5.44
C GLU A 13 10.29 -13.64 4.85
N VAL A 14 9.43 -12.73 4.38
CA VAL A 14 8.14 -13.10 3.78
C VAL A 14 8.29 -13.85 2.47
N SER A 15 9.32 -13.56 1.67
CA SER A 15 9.55 -14.30 0.41
C SER A 15 9.68 -15.82 0.64
N ARG A 16 10.20 -16.23 1.79
CA ARG A 16 10.38 -17.66 2.15
C ARG A 16 9.07 -18.42 2.24
N VAL A 17 7.98 -17.77 2.64
CA VAL A 17 6.67 -18.41 2.80
C VAL A 17 5.79 -18.31 1.56
N VAL A 18 6.25 -17.61 0.51
CA VAL A 18 5.57 -17.57 -0.78
C VAL A 18 5.68 -18.94 -1.45
N ARG A 19 4.52 -19.50 -1.81
CA ARG A 19 4.44 -20.78 -2.55
C ARG A 19 5.17 -20.68 -3.88
N ARG A 20 5.72 -21.81 -4.36
CA ARG A 20 6.30 -21.91 -5.72
C ARG A 20 5.29 -21.41 -6.76
N GLY A 21 5.75 -20.58 -7.70
CA GLY A 21 4.91 -19.93 -8.71
C GLY A 21 4.06 -18.75 -8.18
N GLY A 22 4.19 -18.40 -6.89
CA GLY A 22 3.61 -17.19 -6.33
C GLY A 22 4.31 -15.92 -6.82
N ARG A 23 3.67 -14.76 -6.60
CA ARG A 23 4.20 -13.45 -7.00
C ARG A 23 4.37 -12.55 -5.79
N LEU A 24 5.50 -11.85 -5.74
CA LEU A 24 5.76 -10.78 -4.77
C LEU A 24 5.79 -9.45 -5.51
N MET A 25 4.97 -8.49 -5.07
CA MET A 25 4.86 -7.18 -5.68
C MET A 25 5.30 -6.13 -4.65
N ASN A 26 6.13 -5.19 -5.08
CA ASN A 26 6.54 -4.04 -4.28
C ASN A 26 5.93 -2.76 -4.89
N ALA A 27 5.30 -1.93 -4.07
CA ALA A 27 4.73 -0.65 -4.49
C ALA A 27 5.43 0.56 -3.82
N THR A 28 6.54 0.33 -3.12
CA THR A 28 7.27 1.36 -2.38
C THR A 28 8.70 1.54 -2.89
N TYR A 29 9.15 2.79 -2.96
CA TYR A 29 10.52 3.14 -3.34
C TYR A 29 11.43 3.26 -2.10
N PRO A 30 12.71 2.84 -2.17
CA PRO A 30 13.35 2.18 -3.30
C PRO A 30 12.92 0.71 -3.44
N ALA A 31 12.96 0.20 -4.68
CA ALA A 31 12.77 -1.22 -4.89
C ALA A 31 14.00 -2.00 -4.36
N PRO A 32 13.80 -3.15 -3.71
CA PRO A 32 14.88 -4.06 -3.34
C PRO A 32 15.71 -4.49 -4.56
N GLU A 33 17.01 -4.70 -4.38
CA GLU A 33 17.91 -5.09 -5.47
C GLU A 33 17.59 -6.51 -6.00
N PRO A 34 17.82 -6.76 -7.30
CA PRO A 34 17.75 -8.12 -7.84
C PRO A 34 18.68 -9.07 -7.08
N GLY A 35 18.18 -10.24 -6.69
CA GLY A 35 18.96 -11.25 -5.95
C GLY A 35 18.86 -11.17 -4.42
N THR A 36 18.29 -10.11 -3.85
CA THR A 36 18.11 -9.94 -2.40
C THR A 36 17.33 -11.08 -1.72
N TYR A 37 16.49 -11.82 -2.47
CA TYR A 37 15.57 -12.83 -1.92
C TYR A 37 16.09 -14.27 -1.91
N ALA A 38 17.28 -14.53 -2.47
CA ALA A 38 17.90 -15.86 -2.56
C ALA A 38 16.93 -16.98 -3.07
N ARG A 39 16.01 -16.61 -3.97
CA ARG A 39 14.99 -17.47 -4.56
C ARG A 39 14.90 -17.17 -6.05
N ASP A 40 15.21 -18.18 -6.85
CA ASP A 40 15.21 -18.14 -8.32
C ASP A 40 13.80 -18.25 -8.93
N ASP A 41 12.87 -18.86 -8.20
CA ASP A 41 11.49 -19.07 -8.61
C ASP A 41 10.53 -17.92 -8.28
N LEU A 42 11.03 -16.85 -7.64
CA LEU A 42 10.23 -15.68 -7.26
C LEU A 42 10.47 -14.51 -8.22
N ALA A 43 9.46 -14.18 -9.01
CA ALA A 43 9.43 -12.95 -9.77
C ALA A 43 9.03 -11.78 -8.86
N MET A 44 9.93 -10.80 -8.69
CA MET A 44 9.63 -9.52 -8.06
C MET A 44 9.35 -8.47 -9.12
N GLY A 45 8.17 -7.86 -9.06
CA GLY A 45 7.84 -6.65 -9.82
C GLY A 45 7.71 -5.47 -8.89
N ALA A 46 8.50 -4.41 -9.11
CA ALA A 46 8.16 -3.10 -8.59
C ALA A 46 7.04 -2.52 -9.47
N ILE A 47 5.87 -2.28 -8.87
CA ILE A 47 4.72 -1.72 -9.56
C ILE A 47 4.58 -0.28 -9.12
N TYR A 48 5.06 0.62 -9.97
CA TYR A 48 4.75 2.03 -9.91
C TYR A 48 3.76 2.32 -11.02
N SER A 49 2.59 2.84 -10.67
CA SER A 49 1.60 3.27 -11.65
C SER A 49 1.28 4.74 -11.43
N ALA A 50 1.27 5.51 -12.51
CA ALA A 50 0.53 6.76 -12.56
C ALA A 50 -0.80 6.44 -13.25
N ALA A 51 -1.91 6.72 -12.57
CA ALA A 51 -3.23 6.54 -13.16
C ALA A 51 -3.42 7.49 -14.35
N ARG A 52 -3.98 6.96 -15.43
CA ARG A 52 -4.45 7.69 -16.62
C ARG A 52 -5.96 7.92 -16.52
N PRO A 53 -6.53 8.82 -17.34
CA PRO A 53 -7.97 8.92 -17.47
C PRO A 53 -8.60 7.55 -17.77
N GLY A 54 -9.60 7.14 -16.99
CA GLY A 54 -10.27 5.85 -17.10
C GLY A 54 -9.70 4.72 -16.22
N ASP A 55 -8.43 4.79 -15.80
CA ASP A 55 -7.79 3.70 -15.04
C ASP A 55 -8.46 3.43 -13.67
N LEU A 56 -9.16 4.43 -13.12
CA LEU A 56 -9.79 4.37 -11.81
C LEU A 56 -11.31 4.24 -11.87
N ASP A 57 -11.92 4.12 -13.05
CA ASP A 57 -13.37 4.14 -13.19
C ASP A 57 -14.03 2.94 -12.51
N GLU A 58 -13.45 1.74 -12.70
CA GLU A 58 -13.91 0.53 -12.01
C GLU A 58 -13.74 0.66 -10.49
N LEU A 59 -12.61 1.22 -10.04
CA LEU A 59 -12.34 1.45 -8.63
C LEU A 59 -13.37 2.42 -8.02
N ALA A 60 -13.70 3.50 -8.74
CA ALA A 60 -14.68 4.48 -8.34
C ALA A 60 -16.09 3.88 -8.30
N ALA A 61 -16.47 3.07 -9.29
CA ALA A 61 -17.76 2.37 -9.30
C ALA A 61 -17.91 1.48 -8.06
N ARG A 62 -16.87 0.69 -7.74
CA ARG A 62 -16.86 -0.17 -6.55
C ARG A 62 -16.84 0.60 -5.23
N ALA A 63 -16.25 1.78 -5.20
CA ALA A 63 -16.30 2.65 -4.04
C ALA A 63 -17.72 3.21 -3.83
N ASN A 64 -18.39 3.60 -4.92
CA ASN A 64 -19.73 4.19 -4.89
C ASN A 64 -20.82 3.15 -4.55
N ASP A 65 -20.69 1.92 -5.02
CA ASP A 65 -21.64 0.83 -4.72
C ASP A 65 -21.37 0.12 -3.38
N GLY A 66 -20.28 0.49 -2.69
CA GLY A 66 -19.89 -0.04 -1.39
C GLY A 66 -19.21 -1.42 -1.43
N SER A 67 -18.97 -2.00 -2.61
CA SER A 67 -18.26 -3.27 -2.78
C SER A 67 -16.75 -3.17 -2.51
N LEU A 68 -16.20 -1.94 -2.47
CA LEU A 68 -14.85 -1.66 -2.00
C LEU A 68 -14.90 -1.09 -0.56
N PRO A 69 -14.47 -1.85 0.46
CA PRO A 69 -14.44 -1.36 1.83
C PRO A 69 -13.52 -0.13 1.98
N ALA A 70 -14.07 0.94 2.57
CA ALA A 70 -13.29 2.12 2.92
C ALA A 70 -12.43 1.83 4.16
N ALA A 71 -11.14 1.55 3.96
CA ALA A 71 -10.18 1.34 5.04
C ALA A 71 -9.76 2.67 5.71
N ILE A 72 -10.72 3.45 6.23
CA ILE A 72 -10.45 4.74 6.88
C ILE A 72 -10.14 4.48 8.36
N GLY A 73 -8.92 4.79 8.78
CA GLY A 73 -8.48 4.60 10.16
C GLY A 73 -8.84 5.80 11.06
N ARG A 74 -8.57 7.02 10.59
CA ARG A 74 -8.83 8.26 11.32
C ARG A 74 -9.21 9.40 10.37
N ARG A 75 -9.93 10.38 10.90
CA ARG A 75 -10.29 11.63 10.23
C ARG A 75 -9.78 12.82 11.03
N TYR A 76 -9.27 13.82 10.34
CA TYR A 76 -8.78 15.07 10.88
C TYR A 76 -9.46 16.22 10.15
N ARG A 77 -9.62 17.34 10.83
CA ARG A 77 -9.95 18.59 10.15
C ARG A 77 -8.69 19.13 9.49
N LEU A 78 -8.84 19.99 8.49
CA LEU A 78 -7.71 20.67 7.84
C LEU A 78 -6.75 21.34 8.83
N ALA A 79 -7.28 22.00 9.86
CA ALA A 79 -6.47 22.64 10.91
C ALA A 79 -5.58 21.66 11.69
N ASP A 80 -5.99 20.39 11.75
CA ASP A 80 -5.26 19.32 12.42
C ASP A 80 -4.30 18.58 11.44
N GLY A 81 -4.12 19.10 10.21
CA GLY A 81 -3.25 18.51 9.18
C GLY A 81 -1.80 18.26 9.62
N PRO A 82 -1.12 19.20 10.30
CA PRO A 82 0.22 18.95 10.82
C PRO A 82 0.28 17.76 11.79
N ARG A 83 -0.74 17.61 12.64
CA ARG A 83 -0.87 16.47 13.55
C ARG A 83 -1.10 15.17 12.77
N ALA A 84 -1.96 15.19 11.75
CA ALA A 84 -2.20 14.03 10.89
C ALA A 84 -0.90 13.56 10.21
N TYR A 85 -0.04 14.48 9.77
CA TYR A 85 1.25 14.15 9.18
C TYR A 85 2.23 13.54 10.20
N LEU A 86 2.33 14.13 11.39
CA LEU A 86 3.18 13.58 12.46
C LEU A 86 2.76 12.16 12.83
N GLU A 87 1.46 11.92 13.01
CA GLU A 87 0.94 10.59 13.31
C GLU A 87 1.16 9.61 12.14
N PHE A 88 1.06 10.06 10.88
CA PHE A 88 1.38 9.22 9.71
C PHE A 88 2.84 8.74 9.68
N VAL A 89 3.78 9.63 10.01
CA VAL A 89 5.22 9.32 9.96
C VAL A 89 5.68 8.55 11.19
N GLN A 90 5.07 8.80 12.36
CA GLN A 90 5.52 8.25 13.64
C GLN A 90 4.76 6.99 14.09
N GLU A 91 3.51 6.82 13.67
CA GLU A 91 2.67 5.68 14.05
C GLU A 91 2.50 4.69 12.90
N HIS A 92 2.41 3.40 13.23
CA HIS A 92 1.97 2.40 12.26
C HIS A 92 0.47 2.59 11.97
N THR A 93 0.16 3.15 10.80
CA THR A 93 -1.22 3.46 10.41
C THR A 93 -1.97 2.21 9.94
N ARG A 94 -3.10 1.92 10.59
CA ARG A 94 -4.07 0.92 10.13
C ARG A 94 -5.14 1.61 9.29
N GLY A 95 -4.95 1.61 7.98
CA GLY A 95 -5.85 2.27 7.03
C GLY A 95 -5.38 3.69 6.64
N LYS A 96 -6.29 4.46 6.02
CA LYS A 96 -6.04 5.81 5.52
C LYS A 96 -6.35 6.85 6.59
N LEU A 97 -5.47 7.85 6.70
CA LEU A 97 -5.77 9.10 7.41
C LEU A 97 -6.40 10.07 6.42
N ILE A 98 -7.57 10.61 6.76
CA ILE A 98 -8.29 11.56 5.91
C ILE A 98 -8.23 12.93 6.56
N VAL A 99 -7.77 13.93 5.82
CA VAL A 99 -7.85 15.34 6.21
C VAL A 99 -8.97 15.98 5.40
N ALA A 100 -10.06 16.35 6.08
CA ALA A 100 -11.23 16.94 5.43
C ALA A 100 -11.15 18.47 5.42
N MET A 101 -11.53 19.07 4.28
CA MET A 101 -11.57 20.53 4.09
C MET A 101 -12.79 21.18 4.76
N HIS A 102 -13.80 20.40 5.15
CA HIS A 102 -15.06 20.85 5.75
C HIS A 102 -15.38 19.98 6.97
N ALA A 103 -15.99 20.59 8.00
CA ALA A 103 -16.50 19.88 9.17
C ALA A 103 -17.86 19.23 8.88
#